data_AF-A0A0C3F6U6-F1
#
_entry.id   AF-A0A0C3F6U6-F1
#
_cell.length_a   1.000
_cell.length_b   1.000
_cell.length_c   1.000
_cell.angle_alpha   90.00
_cell.angle_beta   90.00
_cell.angle_gamma   90.00
#
_symmetry.space_group_name_H-M   'P 1'
#
loop_
_entity.id
_entity.type
_entity.pdbx_description
1 polymer ?
#
loop_
_entity_poly.entity_id
_entity_poly.type
_entity_poly.pdbx_seq_one_letter_code
_entity_poly.pdbx_strand_id
1 'polypeptide(L)'
;MKVWQLGFGLFHLCLNLIWALLLVHRGTISQTGSLTFFFAVLEKTRLGEKHPDYHTLLAALTQILHGIILNAWHVECDHPSLAAFTKSEPTDQELFMLAQKIIDCHATPMHELKPEKKKKGADPGTVPPTNFNGAPDNILDPRDDKAHHNLHLLTHDLLYVIELIRAISDGDWGRIEDILANLAMMFRGAGSNNYCMEILHFIYNLKKVWTPDFVDIMRDNMIVNISGLVGHCMPIDLNIEHIIGYLKVDQLTSNCIGLTYLSQFLFSTKGLYSTWERLGNISAIIEFLQNIKKQMGASLGAPYTSRSHETPNTLDAVWKVTNKVKDLQLNKFKLDREGNNSAKLTANVLALGEQRLKSSTLANFNKKVQRLYDGYAVVAEVDEIPEMGISVDLDGERQEGWDFD
;
A
#
# COMPACT_ATOMS: atom_id res chain seq x y z
N MET A 1 14.02 1.15 -32.83
CA MET A 1 12.75 0.51 -32.43
C MET A 1 12.08 1.39 -31.38
N LYS A 2 10.76 1.66 -31.46
CA LYS A 2 10.06 2.42 -30.42
C LYS A 2 9.56 1.44 -29.37
N VAL A 3 10.07 1.52 -28.15
CA VAL A 3 9.65 0.69 -27.02
C VAL A 3 8.48 1.41 -26.38
N TRP A 4 7.27 0.91 -26.59
CA TRP A 4 6.07 1.42 -25.97
C TRP A 4 5.69 0.49 -24.82
N GLN A 5 6.10 0.84 -23.60
CA GLN A 5 5.60 0.21 -22.40
C GLN A 5 4.50 1.13 -21.83
N LEU A 6 3.27 0.63 -21.72
CA LEU A 6 2.17 1.39 -21.14
C LEU A 6 2.39 1.62 -19.63
N GLY A 7 1.65 2.55 -19.05
CA GLY A 7 1.67 2.82 -17.61
C GLY A 7 1.22 1.60 -16.80
N PHE A 8 1.71 1.51 -15.56
CA PHE A 8 1.27 0.49 -14.60
C PHE A 8 -0.16 0.78 -14.10
N GLY A 9 -0.85 -0.24 -13.58
CA GLY A 9 -2.16 -0.06 -12.94
C GLY A 9 -2.02 0.57 -11.55
N LEU A 10 -2.72 1.66 -11.28
CA LEU A 10 -2.66 2.36 -9.98
C LEU A 10 -3.29 1.53 -8.84
N PHE A 11 -4.35 0.77 -9.13
CA PHE A 11 -4.92 -0.13 -8.13
C PHE A 11 -3.94 -1.26 -7.79
N HIS A 12 -3.33 -1.87 -8.81
CA HIS A 12 -2.30 -2.89 -8.59
C HIS A 12 -1.06 -2.34 -7.88
N LEU A 13 -0.69 -1.08 -8.14
CA LEU A 13 0.36 -0.39 -7.41
C LEU A 13 0.01 -0.25 -5.91
N CYS A 14 -1.18 0.27 -5.59
CA CYS A 14 -1.66 0.38 -4.20
C CYS A 14 -1.69 -0.98 -3.50
N LEU A 15 -2.24 -1.98 -4.19
CA LEU A 15 -2.36 -3.36 -3.71
C LEU A 15 -0.98 -3.93 -3.37
N ASN A 16 -0.01 -3.85 -4.29
CA ASN A 16 1.34 -4.37 -4.03
C ASN A 16 2.12 -3.56 -3.01
N LEU A 17 1.86 -2.25 -2.90
CA LEU A 17 2.49 -1.41 -1.87
C LEU A 17 2.06 -1.86 -0.47
N ILE A 18 0.75 -1.99 -0.23
CA ILE A 18 0.27 -2.41 1.10
C ILE A 18 0.68 -3.84 1.44
N TRP A 19 0.83 -4.71 0.44
CA TRP A 19 1.34 -6.07 0.61
C TRP A 19 2.82 -6.09 0.98
N ALA A 20 3.64 -5.31 0.26
CA ALA A 20 5.07 -5.17 0.57
C ALA A 20 5.25 -4.63 2.00
N LEU A 21 4.48 -3.61 2.39
CA LEU A 21 4.49 -3.06 3.74
C LEU A 21 3.96 -4.05 4.79
N LEU A 22 2.96 -4.86 4.45
CA LEU A 22 2.51 -5.94 5.33
C LEU A 22 3.66 -6.89 5.63
N LEU A 23 4.46 -7.31 4.64
CA LEU A 23 5.58 -8.22 4.84
C LEU A 23 6.70 -7.59 5.69
N VAL A 24 6.99 -6.31 5.43
CA VAL A 24 8.03 -5.54 6.14
C VAL A 24 7.67 -5.34 7.61
N HIS A 25 6.41 -4.97 7.90
CA HIS A 25 5.94 -4.59 9.23
C HIS A 25 5.17 -5.70 9.96
N ARG A 26 5.08 -6.91 9.38
CA ARG A 26 4.24 -8.02 9.87
C ARG A 26 4.47 -8.30 11.35
N GLY A 27 5.74 -8.51 11.70
CA GLY A 27 6.16 -8.95 13.03
C GLY A 27 5.41 -10.18 13.56
N THR A 28 5.42 -10.36 14.88
CA THR A 28 4.64 -11.37 15.61
C THR A 28 3.73 -10.69 16.63
N ILE A 29 2.74 -11.42 17.15
CA ILE A 29 1.85 -10.90 18.21
C ILE A 29 2.61 -10.45 19.47
N SER A 30 3.75 -11.08 19.77
CA SER A 30 4.64 -10.72 20.88
C SER A 30 5.49 -9.48 20.61
N GLN A 31 5.59 -9.05 19.35
CA GLN A 31 6.30 -7.83 18.96
C GLN A 31 5.34 -6.65 19.00
N THR A 32 5.34 -5.95 20.13
CA THR A 32 4.55 -4.75 20.35
C THR A 32 4.78 -3.71 19.24
N GLY A 33 3.70 -3.15 18.70
CA GLY A 33 3.74 -2.16 17.61
C GLY A 33 3.88 -2.75 16.20
N SER A 34 3.97 -4.08 16.05
CA SER A 34 3.90 -4.71 14.72
C SER A 34 2.47 -4.74 14.16
N LEU A 35 2.32 -4.99 12.86
CA LEU A 35 1.01 -5.15 12.24
C LEU A 35 0.23 -6.34 12.82
N THR A 36 0.88 -7.47 13.09
CA THR A 36 0.23 -8.63 13.71
C THR A 36 -0.29 -8.29 15.11
N PHE A 37 0.46 -7.50 15.88
CA PHE A 37 0.00 -6.97 17.16
C PHE A 37 -1.25 -6.09 16.99
N PHE A 38 -1.25 -5.15 16.05
CA PHE A 38 -2.41 -4.28 15.82
C PHE A 38 -3.63 -5.02 15.25
N PHE A 39 -3.43 -6.04 14.41
CA PHE A 39 -4.52 -6.89 13.95
C PHE A 39 -5.20 -7.64 15.10
N ALA A 40 -4.44 -8.07 16.10
CA ALA A 40 -5.02 -8.64 17.32
C ALA A 40 -5.80 -7.60 18.12
N VAL A 41 -5.29 -6.36 18.25
CA VAL A 41 -5.99 -5.24 18.91
C VAL A 41 -7.31 -4.90 18.22
N LEU A 42 -7.35 -5.00 16.89
CA LEU A 42 -8.53 -4.76 16.07
C LEU A 42 -9.44 -5.99 15.92
N GLU A 43 -9.08 -7.13 16.51
CA GLU A 43 -9.80 -8.41 16.37
C GLU A 43 -9.90 -8.89 14.89
N LYS A 44 -8.94 -8.49 14.05
CA LYS A 44 -8.83 -8.83 12.63
C LYS A 44 -7.77 -9.89 12.36
N THR A 45 -7.82 -11.01 13.08
CA THR A 45 -6.78 -12.06 13.04
C THR A 45 -6.58 -12.71 11.67
N ARG A 46 -7.63 -12.75 10.83
CA ARG A 46 -7.56 -13.26 9.44
C ARG A 46 -6.62 -12.47 8.54
N LEU A 47 -6.28 -11.23 8.89
CA LEU A 47 -5.28 -10.44 8.16
C LEU A 47 -3.84 -10.93 8.37
N GLY A 48 -3.62 -11.85 9.32
CA GLY A 48 -2.33 -12.53 9.51
C GLY A 48 -2.06 -13.66 8.49
N GLU A 49 -3.03 -14.00 7.65
CA GLU A 49 -2.92 -15.08 6.66
C GLU A 49 -1.95 -14.72 5.51
N LYS A 50 -1.70 -15.69 4.62
CA LYS A 50 -0.75 -15.54 3.51
C LYS A 50 -1.28 -14.60 2.43
N HIS A 51 -2.59 -14.48 2.24
CA HIS A 51 -3.20 -13.64 1.20
C HIS A 51 -4.45 -12.94 1.75
N PRO A 52 -4.29 -11.84 2.50
CA PRO A 52 -5.43 -11.09 3.00
C PRO A 52 -6.15 -10.36 1.88
N ASP A 53 -7.48 -10.24 2.00
CA ASP A 53 -8.29 -9.39 1.11
C ASP A 53 -7.78 -7.94 1.13
N TYR A 54 -7.62 -7.36 -0.08
CA TYR A 54 -7.07 -6.02 -0.28
C TYR A 54 -7.87 -4.95 0.47
N HIS A 55 -9.19 -4.95 0.33
CA HIS A 55 -10.04 -3.90 0.93
C HIS A 55 -10.02 -3.98 2.46
N THR A 56 -10.05 -5.20 3.00
CA THR A 56 -10.00 -5.44 4.45
C THR A 56 -8.63 -5.05 5.03
N LEU A 57 -7.54 -5.39 4.32
CA LEU A 57 -6.19 -5.00 4.71
C LEU A 57 -6.03 -3.47 4.69
N LEU A 58 -6.40 -2.82 3.59
CA LEU A 58 -6.29 -1.37 3.45
C LEU A 58 -7.08 -0.65 4.55
N ALA A 59 -8.32 -1.09 4.82
CA ALA A 59 -9.13 -0.54 5.88
C ALA A 59 -8.47 -0.68 7.26
N ALA A 60 -7.86 -1.84 7.56
CA ALA A 60 -7.14 -2.04 8.82
C ALA A 60 -5.90 -1.16 8.93
N LEU A 61 -5.08 -1.06 7.88
CA LEU A 61 -3.89 -0.21 7.87
C LEU A 61 -4.26 1.27 8.07
N THR A 62 -5.34 1.72 7.43
CA THR A 62 -5.86 3.09 7.58
C THR A 62 -6.33 3.35 9.00
N GLN A 63 -7.08 2.42 9.61
CA GLN A 63 -7.51 2.51 11.00
C GLN A 63 -6.32 2.57 11.97
N ILE A 64 -5.28 1.76 11.72
CA ILE A 64 -4.05 1.74 12.51
C ILE A 64 -3.36 3.10 12.44
N LEU A 65 -3.12 3.60 11.21
CA LEU A 65 -2.48 4.91 11.01
C LEU A 65 -3.29 6.04 11.68
N HIS A 66 -4.61 6.08 11.48
CA HIS A 66 -5.47 7.07 12.11
C HIS A 66 -5.37 7.03 13.64
N GLY A 67 -5.32 5.84 14.26
CA GLY A 67 -5.18 5.71 15.70
C GLY A 67 -3.81 6.17 16.21
N ILE A 68 -2.73 5.86 15.48
CA ILE A 68 -1.38 6.31 15.82
C ILE A 68 -1.27 7.84 15.74
N ILE A 69 -1.75 8.43 14.64
CA ILE A 69 -1.75 9.88 14.42
C ILE A 69 -2.64 10.57 15.45
N LEU A 70 -3.83 10.05 15.75
CA LEU A 70 -4.71 10.62 16.76
C LEU A 70 -4.04 10.63 18.15
N ASN A 71 -3.31 9.58 18.51
CA ASN A 71 -2.51 9.61 19.73
C ASN A 71 -1.35 10.62 19.64
N ALA A 72 -0.71 10.80 18.48
CA ALA A 72 0.31 11.83 18.31
C ALA A 72 -0.27 13.25 18.52
N TRP A 73 -1.46 13.55 18.00
CA TRP A 73 -2.17 14.79 18.31
C TRP A 73 -2.39 14.97 19.82
N HIS A 74 -2.81 13.92 20.53
CA HIS A 74 -2.95 13.95 21.98
C HIS A 74 -1.64 14.24 22.73
N VAL A 75 -0.50 13.79 22.20
CA VAL A 75 0.81 13.98 22.81
C VAL A 75 1.35 15.37 22.53
N GLU A 76 1.17 15.87 21.31
CA GLU A 76 1.86 17.07 20.81
C GLU A 76 1.06 18.37 20.95
N CYS A 77 -0.25 18.30 21.18
CA CYS A 77 -1.10 19.50 21.23
C CYS A 77 -0.89 20.37 22.47
N ASP A 78 -0.04 19.96 23.43
CA ASP A 78 0.26 20.74 24.65
C ASP A 78 -0.99 21.10 25.51
N HIS A 79 -2.09 20.36 25.33
CA HIS A 79 -3.34 20.48 26.09
C HIS A 79 -3.68 19.17 26.83
N PRO A 80 -4.45 19.24 27.94
CA PRO A 80 -4.80 18.04 28.73
C PRO A 80 -5.70 17.06 27.95
N SER A 81 -6.38 17.51 26.90
CA SER A 81 -7.19 16.68 26.02
C SER A 81 -7.40 17.37 24.67
N LEU A 82 -7.75 16.59 23.64
CA LEU A 82 -8.15 17.15 22.35
C LEU A 82 -9.39 18.05 22.46
N ALA A 83 -10.31 17.75 23.38
CA ALA A 83 -11.46 18.63 23.61
C ALA A 83 -11.05 19.99 24.18
N ALA A 84 -10.03 20.03 25.06
CA ALA A 84 -9.48 21.28 25.56
C ALA A 84 -8.74 22.06 24.45
N PHE A 85 -8.02 21.36 23.58
CA PHE A 85 -7.41 21.96 22.39
C PHE A 85 -8.44 22.49 21.40
N THR A 86 -9.51 21.75 21.09
CA THR A 86 -10.60 22.26 20.24
C THR A 86 -11.24 23.51 20.84
N LYS A 87 -11.39 23.56 22.17
CA LYS A 87 -11.94 24.72 22.87
C LYS A 87 -11.02 25.95 22.87
N SER A 88 -9.72 25.79 22.63
CA SER A 88 -8.83 26.95 22.44
C SER A 88 -8.95 27.58 21.05
N GLU A 89 -9.77 27.01 20.16
CA GLU A 89 -10.03 27.50 18.80
C GLU A 89 -8.72 27.75 18.03
N PRO A 90 -7.88 26.71 17.83
CA PRO A 90 -6.59 26.86 17.19
C PRO A 90 -6.77 27.36 15.75
N THR A 91 -5.92 28.31 15.39
CA THR A 91 -5.85 28.86 14.04
C THR A 91 -5.35 27.81 13.05
N ASP A 92 -5.66 28.00 11.75
CA ASP A 92 -5.18 27.13 10.68
C ASP A 92 -3.64 27.00 10.68
N GLN A 93 -2.94 28.09 11.03
CA GLN A 93 -1.49 28.10 11.12
C GLN A 93 -0.97 27.25 12.30
N GLU A 94 -1.64 27.31 13.45
CA GLU A 94 -1.29 26.46 14.61
C GLU A 94 -1.56 24.99 14.32
N LEU A 95 -2.67 24.67 13.66
CA LEU A 95 -2.98 23.31 13.20
C LEU A 95 -1.92 22.80 12.22
N PHE A 96 -1.50 23.63 11.27
CA PHE A 96 -0.45 23.28 10.31
C PHE A 96 0.90 23.04 10.99
N MET A 97 1.31 23.94 11.90
CA MET A 97 2.55 23.78 12.66
C MET A 97 2.54 22.54 13.54
N LEU A 98 1.40 22.24 14.18
CA LEU A 98 1.24 21.04 14.99
C LEU A 98 1.26 19.77 14.13
N ALA A 99 0.63 19.78 12.95
CA ALA A 99 0.73 18.67 12.00
C ALA A 99 2.19 18.43 11.56
N GLN A 100 2.95 19.49 11.26
CA GLN A 100 4.36 19.38 10.93
C GLN A 100 5.17 18.81 12.10
N LYS A 101 4.94 19.31 13.32
CA LYS A 101 5.55 18.78 14.55
C LYS A 101 5.25 17.28 14.71
N ILE A 102 4.02 16.84 14.44
CA ILE A 102 3.66 15.42 14.49
C ILE A 102 4.44 14.60 13.47
N ILE A 103 4.59 15.09 12.24
CA ILE A 103 5.38 14.40 11.21
C ILE A 103 6.84 14.30 11.65
N ASP A 104 7.43 15.40 12.10
CA ASP A 104 8.83 15.46 12.52
C ASP A 104 9.10 14.54 13.73
N CYS A 105 8.17 14.52 14.69
CA CYS A 105 8.33 13.77 15.94
C CYS A 105 7.89 12.31 15.86
N HIS A 106 6.96 11.91 14.98
CA HIS A 106 6.35 10.57 15.00
C HIS A 106 6.38 9.82 13.66
N ALA A 107 6.70 10.49 12.55
CA ALA A 107 6.68 9.90 11.21
C ALA A 107 7.97 10.11 10.41
N THR A 108 8.92 10.88 10.93
CA THR A 108 10.23 11.02 10.30
C THR A 108 11.15 9.89 10.77
N PRO A 109 11.77 9.13 9.84
CA PRO A 109 12.72 8.09 10.22
C PRO A 109 13.86 8.67 11.06
N MET A 110 14.09 8.07 12.22
CA MET A 110 15.15 8.50 13.14
C MET A 110 16.51 8.35 12.48
N HIS A 111 17.40 9.34 12.65
CA HIS A 111 18.72 9.32 12.03
C HIS A 111 19.51 8.09 12.47
N GLU A 112 19.86 7.22 11.53
CA GLU A 112 20.67 6.05 11.82
C GLU A 112 22.11 6.48 12.14
N LEU A 113 22.53 6.36 13.40
CA LEU A 113 23.96 6.37 13.72
C LEU A 113 24.59 5.19 12.97
N LYS A 114 25.43 5.52 11.97
CA LYS A 114 26.19 4.53 11.20
C LYS A 114 26.84 3.58 12.19
N PRO A 115 26.68 2.24 12.05
CA PRO A 115 27.42 1.33 12.88
C PRO A 115 28.91 1.62 12.69
N GLU A 116 29.62 1.96 13.77
CA GLU A 116 31.07 1.97 13.73
C GLU A 116 31.52 0.65 13.15
N LYS A 117 32.26 0.71 12.04
CA LYS A 117 32.91 -0.47 11.47
C LYS A 117 33.75 -1.07 12.59
N LYS A 118 33.32 -2.20 13.17
CA LYS A 118 34.18 -3.01 14.03
C LYS A 118 35.46 -3.26 13.25
N LYS A 119 36.55 -2.58 13.64
CA LYS A 119 37.89 -2.86 13.12
C LYS A 119 38.17 -4.32 13.47
N LYS A 120 38.05 -5.21 12.47
CA LYS A 120 38.59 -6.57 12.57
C LYS A 120 40.11 -6.42 12.58
N GLY A 121 40.72 -6.82 13.69
CA GLY A 121 42.17 -6.86 13.88
C GLY A 121 42.70 -5.75 14.78
N ALA A 122 42.54 -5.92 16.09
CA ALA A 122 43.45 -5.31 17.05
C ALA A 122 44.32 -6.44 17.61
N ASP A 123 45.62 -6.29 17.39
CA ASP A 123 46.71 -7.18 17.83
C ASP A 123 46.71 -7.30 19.37
N PRO A 124 46.84 -8.50 19.96
CA PRO A 124 46.86 -8.68 21.41
C PRO A 124 48.23 -8.27 21.96
N GLY A 125 48.50 -6.98 22.10
CA GLY A 125 49.81 -6.54 22.61
C GLY A 125 50.00 -5.07 22.98
N THR A 126 49.08 -4.17 22.67
CA THR A 126 49.28 -2.73 22.97
C THR A 126 48.37 -2.26 24.10
N VAL A 127 48.99 -1.99 25.25
CA VAL A 127 48.38 -1.28 26.39
C VAL A 127 47.99 0.13 25.92
N PRO A 128 46.73 0.59 26.08
CA PRO A 128 46.34 1.94 25.71
C PRO A 128 46.92 2.96 26.71
N PRO A 129 47.33 4.15 26.26
CA PRO A 129 47.64 5.24 27.17
C PRO A 129 46.35 5.73 27.82
N THR A 130 46.41 5.89 29.14
CA THR A 130 45.39 6.51 29.98
C THR A 130 45.15 7.95 29.54
N ASN A 131 44.06 8.19 28.80
CA ASN A 131 43.48 9.52 28.68
C ASN A 131 42.16 9.56 29.46
N PHE A 132 42.27 10.11 30.66
CA PHE A 132 41.16 10.75 31.36
C PHE A 132 40.67 11.90 30.49
N ASN A 133 39.41 11.83 30.05
CA ASN A 133 38.54 12.99 29.88
C ASN A 133 37.10 12.53 30.04
N GLY A 134 36.50 12.93 31.16
CA GLY A 134 35.10 12.70 31.45
C GLY A 134 34.20 13.56 30.56
N ALA A 135 33.33 12.89 29.81
CA ALA A 135 32.04 13.41 29.35
C ALA A 135 31.04 12.24 29.50
N PRO A 136 29.87 12.44 30.13
CA PRO A 136 28.89 11.38 30.29
C PRO A 136 28.02 11.30 29.03
N ASP A 137 28.55 10.81 27.91
CA ASP A 137 27.78 10.69 26.67
C ASP A 137 27.08 9.32 26.57
N ASN A 138 26.14 9.08 27.48
CA ASN A 138 25.05 8.12 27.23
C ASN A 138 24.08 8.77 26.23
N ILE A 139 24.49 8.91 24.98
CA ILE A 139 23.55 9.24 23.90
C ILE A 139 22.69 7.98 23.71
N LEU A 140 21.46 8.00 24.22
CA LEU A 140 20.49 6.92 24.03
C LEU A 140 20.27 6.73 22.52
N ASP A 141 20.50 5.52 22.02
CA ASP A 141 20.28 5.21 20.62
C ASP A 141 18.77 5.02 20.41
N PRO A 142 18.11 5.72 19.47
CA PRO A 142 16.70 5.52 19.21
C PRO A 142 16.34 4.06 18.85
N ARG A 143 17.32 3.26 18.40
CA ARG A 143 17.18 1.81 18.14
C ARG A 143 17.07 0.97 19.41
N ASP A 144 17.39 1.53 20.57
CA ASP A 144 17.27 0.84 21.84
C ASP A 144 15.80 0.65 22.26
N ASP A 145 14.85 1.41 21.70
CA ASP A 145 13.40 1.13 21.79
C ASP A 145 12.87 0.71 20.42
N LYS A 146 12.95 -0.60 20.13
CA LYS A 146 12.61 -1.15 18.82
C LYS A 146 11.13 -1.00 18.48
N ALA A 147 10.24 -1.04 19.48
CA ALA A 147 8.81 -0.89 19.24
C ALA A 147 8.46 0.54 18.83
N HIS A 148 9.03 1.53 19.52
CA HIS A 148 8.89 2.95 19.17
C HIS A 148 9.49 3.24 17.79
N HIS A 149 10.70 2.75 17.54
CA HIS A 149 11.38 2.89 16.24
C HIS A 149 10.56 2.29 15.09
N ASN A 150 10.07 1.05 15.25
CA ASN A 150 9.27 0.39 14.23
C ASN A 150 7.93 1.10 14.01
N LEU A 151 7.33 1.68 15.05
CA LEU A 151 6.10 2.46 14.92
C LEU A 151 6.30 3.73 14.09
N HIS A 152 7.45 4.41 14.22
CA HIS A 152 7.80 5.55 13.36
C HIS A 152 7.88 5.14 11.90
N LEU A 153 8.59 4.05 11.60
CA LEU A 153 8.71 3.55 10.23
C LEU A 153 7.36 3.10 9.66
N LEU A 154 6.52 2.44 10.47
CA LEU A 154 5.17 2.06 10.05
C LEU A 154 4.34 3.31 9.72
N THR A 155 4.40 4.33 10.58
CA THR A 155 3.68 5.60 10.38
C THR A 155 4.14 6.29 9.12
N HIS A 156 5.47 6.44 8.94
CA HIS A 156 6.10 6.98 7.74
C HIS A 156 5.61 6.27 6.47
N ASP A 157 5.71 4.95 6.44
CA ASP A 157 5.41 4.17 5.24
C ASP A 157 3.91 4.18 4.90
N LEU A 158 3.04 4.17 5.91
CA LEU A 158 1.59 4.27 5.71
C LEU A 158 1.14 5.67 5.28
N LEU A 159 1.90 6.74 5.58
CA LEU A 159 1.60 8.07 5.05
C LEU A 159 1.72 8.11 3.52
N TYR A 160 2.69 7.39 2.92
CA TYR A 160 2.78 7.26 1.46
C TYR A 160 1.57 6.52 0.86
N VAL A 161 1.06 5.50 1.57
CA VAL A 161 -0.16 4.78 1.15
C VAL A 161 -1.36 5.72 1.13
N ILE A 162 -1.54 6.51 2.20
CA ILE A 162 -2.65 7.47 2.28
C ILE A 162 -2.50 8.58 1.24
N GLU A 163 -1.30 9.09 1.02
CA GLU A 163 -1.06 10.12 0.01
C GLU A 163 -1.44 9.61 -1.39
N LEU A 164 -0.98 8.41 -1.76
CA LEU A 164 -1.33 7.79 -3.03
C LEU A 164 -2.85 7.62 -3.19
N ILE A 165 -3.53 7.09 -2.17
CA ILE A 165 -4.98 6.85 -2.24
C ILE A 165 -5.76 8.16 -2.31
N ARG A 166 -5.37 9.18 -1.53
CA ARG A 166 -6.03 10.49 -1.55
C ARG A 166 -5.81 11.20 -2.88
N ALA A 167 -4.58 11.21 -3.39
CA ALA A 167 -4.28 11.77 -4.70
C ALA A 167 -5.10 11.12 -5.82
N ILE A 168 -5.25 9.78 -5.78
CA ILE A 168 -6.14 9.04 -6.70
C ILE A 168 -7.59 9.49 -6.54
N SER A 169 -8.11 9.54 -5.30
CA SER A 169 -9.49 9.93 -4.99
C SER A 169 -9.81 11.35 -5.45
N ASP A 170 -8.85 12.26 -5.29
CA ASP A 170 -8.92 13.67 -5.68
C ASP A 170 -8.78 13.84 -7.20
N GLY A 171 -8.30 12.82 -7.92
CA GLY A 171 -7.95 12.92 -9.34
C GLY A 171 -6.70 13.76 -9.60
N ASP A 172 -5.86 13.96 -8.57
CA ASP A 172 -4.65 14.77 -8.65
C ASP A 172 -3.45 13.89 -9.05
N TRP A 173 -3.22 13.80 -10.35
CA TRP A 173 -2.08 13.08 -10.89
C TRP A 173 -0.74 13.72 -10.49
N GLY A 174 -0.68 15.04 -10.31
CA GLY A 174 0.56 15.74 -9.95
C GLY A 174 1.12 15.21 -8.63
N ARG A 175 0.25 15.06 -7.62
CA ARG A 175 0.62 14.47 -6.32
C ARG A 175 1.11 13.03 -6.42
N ILE A 176 0.54 12.23 -7.33
CA ILE A 176 1.01 10.87 -7.60
C ILE A 176 2.42 10.93 -8.22
N GLU A 177 2.60 11.77 -9.24
CA GLU A 177 3.86 11.92 -9.97
C GLU A 177 5.01 12.36 -9.05
N ASP A 178 4.71 13.26 -8.09
CA ASP A 178 5.67 13.77 -7.10
C ASP A 178 6.25 12.67 -6.21
N ILE A 179 5.47 11.63 -5.89
CA ILE A 179 5.90 10.54 -5.00
C ILE A 179 6.40 9.29 -5.74
N LEU A 180 6.37 9.24 -7.08
CA LEU A 180 6.76 8.03 -7.84
C LEU A 180 8.19 7.57 -7.53
N ALA A 181 9.13 8.50 -7.38
CA ALA A 181 10.51 8.15 -7.04
C ALA A 181 10.59 7.48 -5.66
N ASN A 182 9.85 8.00 -4.69
CA ASN A 182 9.74 7.45 -3.34
C ASN A 182 9.10 6.06 -3.36
N LEU A 183 8.03 5.87 -4.13
CA LEU A 183 7.41 4.56 -4.31
C LEU A 183 8.39 3.56 -4.93
N ALA A 184 9.14 3.94 -5.98
CA ALA A 184 10.16 3.08 -6.58
C ALA A 184 11.24 2.67 -5.57
N MET A 185 11.66 3.59 -4.69
CA MET A 185 12.57 3.30 -3.59
C MET A 185 11.93 2.32 -2.59
N MET A 186 10.72 2.59 -2.12
CA MET A 186 10.02 1.72 -1.16
C MET A 186 9.84 0.29 -1.69
N PHE A 187 9.39 0.12 -2.95
CA PHE A 187 9.28 -1.19 -3.58
C PHE A 187 10.63 -1.91 -3.63
N ARG A 188 11.70 -1.22 -4.06
CA ARG A 188 13.04 -1.81 -4.11
C ARG A 188 13.57 -2.22 -2.74
N GLY A 189 13.32 -1.40 -1.72
CA GLY A 189 13.73 -1.65 -0.34
C GLY A 189 12.94 -2.78 0.30
N ALA A 190 11.65 -2.90 -0.01
CA ALA A 190 10.80 -3.99 0.45
C ALA A 190 11.03 -5.31 -0.32
N GLY A 191 11.74 -5.27 -1.46
CA GLY A 191 12.09 -6.45 -2.25
C GLY A 191 11.21 -6.70 -3.47
N SER A 192 10.31 -5.78 -3.82
CA SER A 192 9.54 -5.83 -5.07
C SER A 192 10.33 -5.11 -6.18
N ASN A 193 11.09 -5.89 -6.93
CA ASN A 193 11.95 -5.42 -8.00
C ASN A 193 11.16 -5.11 -9.27
N ASN A 194 10.12 -5.89 -9.57
CA ASN A 194 9.24 -5.67 -10.72
C ASN A 194 8.58 -4.29 -10.66
N TYR A 195 7.88 -3.97 -9.56
CA TYR A 195 7.22 -2.67 -9.40
C TYR A 195 8.21 -1.50 -9.36
N CYS A 196 9.38 -1.68 -8.74
CA CYS A 196 10.45 -0.67 -8.81
C CYS A 196 10.82 -0.37 -10.27
N MET A 197 11.07 -1.41 -11.07
CA MET A 197 11.47 -1.25 -12.47
C MET A 197 10.36 -0.69 -13.34
N GLU A 198 9.11 -1.10 -13.14
CA GLU A 198 7.95 -0.53 -13.84
C GLU A 198 7.83 0.97 -13.60
N ILE A 199 7.97 1.42 -12.35
CA ILE A 199 7.93 2.85 -12.02
C ILE A 199 9.12 3.59 -12.65
N LEU A 200 10.32 3.00 -12.63
CA LEU A 200 11.49 3.62 -13.29
C LEU A 200 11.31 3.73 -14.82
N HIS A 201 10.75 2.70 -15.46
CA HIS A 201 10.41 2.72 -16.87
C HIS A 201 9.38 3.82 -17.17
N PHE A 202 8.37 3.94 -16.32
CA PHE A 202 7.34 4.96 -16.44
C PHE A 202 7.91 6.37 -16.26
N ILE A 203 8.72 6.63 -15.22
CA ILE A 203 9.41 7.92 -15.02
C ILE A 203 10.31 8.25 -16.21
N TYR A 204 11.06 7.27 -16.72
CA TYR A 204 11.91 7.46 -17.90
C TYR A 204 11.08 7.83 -19.13
N ASN A 205 9.95 7.16 -19.32
CA ASN A 205 9.04 7.44 -20.42
C ASN A 205 8.45 8.85 -20.34
N LEU A 206 7.93 9.24 -19.17
CA LEU A 206 7.42 10.59 -18.89
C LEU A 206 8.46 11.67 -19.19
N LYS A 207 9.72 11.45 -18.77
CA LYS A 207 10.75 12.49 -18.79
C LYS A 207 11.60 12.52 -20.06
N LYS A 208 11.68 11.41 -20.82
CA LYS A 208 12.68 11.24 -21.89
C LYS A 208 12.16 10.65 -23.19
N VAL A 209 11.07 9.88 -23.19
CA VAL A 209 10.64 9.12 -24.38
C VAL A 209 9.39 9.69 -25.00
N TRP A 210 8.38 9.99 -24.19
CA TRP A 210 7.08 10.42 -24.67
C TRP A 210 7.07 11.90 -25.03
N THR A 211 6.32 12.24 -26.07
CA THR A 211 6.01 13.63 -26.39
C THR A 211 5.12 14.22 -25.30
N PRO A 212 5.16 15.53 -25.06
CA PRO A 212 4.29 16.18 -24.06
C PRO A 212 2.81 15.77 -24.20
N ASP A 213 2.27 15.81 -25.43
CA ASP A 213 0.88 15.41 -25.69
C ASP A 213 0.59 13.95 -25.30
N PHE A 214 1.54 13.04 -25.52
CA PHE A 214 1.35 11.64 -25.16
C PHE A 214 1.50 11.42 -23.66
N VAL A 215 2.36 12.19 -23.00
CA VAL A 215 2.44 12.20 -21.54
C VAL A 215 1.08 12.57 -20.96
N ASP A 216 0.46 13.66 -21.43
CA ASP A 216 -0.83 14.11 -20.91
C ASP A 216 -1.93 13.07 -21.18
N ILE A 217 -1.96 12.46 -22.38
CA ILE A 217 -2.84 11.32 -22.65
C ILE A 217 -2.65 10.19 -21.64
N MET A 218 -1.40 9.83 -21.31
CA MET A 218 -1.15 8.76 -20.35
C MET A 218 -1.64 9.16 -18.95
N ARG A 219 -1.42 10.40 -18.50
CA ARG A 219 -1.90 10.91 -17.21
C ARG A 219 -3.43 10.83 -17.12
N ASP A 220 -4.11 11.33 -18.15
CA ASP A 220 -5.58 11.37 -18.22
C ASP A 220 -6.21 9.96 -18.25
N ASN A 221 -5.50 8.96 -18.78
CA ASN A 221 -6.00 7.60 -18.86
C ASN A 221 -5.76 6.76 -17.60
N MET A 222 -5.01 7.24 -16.61
CA MET A 222 -4.70 6.43 -15.42
C MET A 222 -5.75 6.56 -14.30
N ILE A 223 -6.55 7.62 -14.30
CA ILE A 223 -7.59 7.89 -13.31
C ILE A 223 -8.90 8.20 -14.02
N VAL A 224 -10.01 7.70 -13.49
CA VAL A 224 -11.35 7.96 -14.02
C VAL A 224 -12.32 8.33 -12.91
N ASN A 225 -13.22 9.28 -13.20
CA ASN A 225 -14.34 9.61 -12.32
C ASN A 225 -15.67 9.22 -12.97
N ILE A 226 -16.10 7.99 -12.73
CA ILE A 226 -17.35 7.44 -13.28
C ILE A 226 -18.57 8.15 -12.69
N SER A 227 -18.47 8.58 -11.42
CA SER A 227 -19.59 9.17 -10.69
C SER A 227 -19.82 10.65 -11.01
N GLY A 228 -18.79 11.35 -11.48
CA GLY A 228 -18.77 12.81 -11.63
C GLY A 228 -18.71 13.58 -10.30
N LEU A 229 -18.59 12.89 -9.16
CA LEU A 229 -18.54 13.51 -7.84
C LEU A 229 -17.09 13.85 -7.44
N VAL A 230 -16.89 15.01 -6.83
CA VAL A 230 -15.56 15.43 -6.32
C VAL A 230 -15.06 14.45 -5.27
N GLY A 231 -13.80 14.02 -5.37
CA GLY A 231 -13.21 13.07 -4.43
C GLY A 231 -13.60 11.60 -4.68
N HIS A 232 -14.27 11.29 -5.78
CA HIS A 232 -14.71 9.92 -6.13
C HIS A 232 -14.03 9.38 -7.40
N CYS A 233 -12.85 9.90 -7.72
CA CYS A 233 -12.00 9.34 -8.76
C CYS A 233 -11.47 7.95 -8.33
N MET A 234 -11.17 7.09 -9.30
CA MET A 234 -10.59 5.77 -9.05
C MET A 234 -9.55 5.39 -10.12
N PRO A 235 -8.66 4.44 -9.82
CA PRO A 235 -7.74 3.88 -10.81
C PRO A 235 -8.49 3.29 -12.00
N ILE A 236 -7.99 3.52 -13.21
CA ILE A 236 -8.61 2.94 -14.41
C ILE A 236 -8.61 1.41 -14.38
N ASP A 237 -7.56 0.78 -13.83
CA ASP A 237 -7.46 -0.67 -13.72
C ASP A 237 -8.47 -1.23 -12.72
N LEU A 238 -8.80 -0.50 -11.65
CA LEU A 238 -9.91 -0.87 -10.75
C LEU A 238 -11.27 -0.77 -11.46
N ASN A 239 -11.48 0.26 -12.28
CA ASN A 239 -12.70 0.35 -13.09
C ASN A 239 -12.81 -0.82 -14.08
N ILE A 240 -11.69 -1.20 -14.71
CA ILE A 240 -11.63 -2.38 -15.58
C ILE A 240 -11.98 -3.64 -14.77
N GLU A 241 -11.47 -3.80 -13.55
CA GLU A 241 -11.85 -4.92 -12.67
C GLU A 241 -13.35 -4.92 -12.34
N HIS A 242 -13.97 -3.76 -12.11
CA HIS A 242 -15.43 -3.69 -11.93
C HIS A 242 -16.18 -4.13 -13.19
N ILE A 243 -15.74 -3.70 -14.37
CA ILE A 243 -16.33 -4.10 -15.66
C ILE A 243 -16.18 -5.62 -15.86
N ILE A 244 -14.98 -6.15 -15.63
CA ILE A 244 -14.70 -7.58 -15.68
C ILE A 244 -15.57 -8.33 -14.67
N GLY A 245 -15.73 -7.79 -13.45
CA GLY A 245 -16.63 -8.32 -12.43
C GLY A 245 -18.07 -8.38 -12.94
N TYR A 246 -18.59 -7.33 -13.56
CA TYR A 246 -19.94 -7.37 -14.15
C TYR A 246 -20.08 -8.40 -15.28
N LEU A 247 -19.00 -8.66 -16.03
CA LEU A 247 -18.97 -9.72 -17.03
C LEU A 247 -18.87 -11.11 -16.39
N LYS A 248 -18.12 -11.26 -15.30
CA LYS A 248 -17.80 -12.54 -14.64
C LYS A 248 -18.74 -12.95 -13.50
N VAL A 249 -19.53 -12.06 -12.90
CA VAL A 249 -20.38 -12.26 -11.69
C VAL A 249 -21.55 -13.21 -11.95
N ASP A 250 -21.22 -14.45 -12.30
CA ASP A 250 -22.14 -15.55 -12.52
C ASP A 250 -21.54 -16.90 -12.08
N GLN A 251 -20.62 -16.88 -11.10
CA GLN A 251 -20.03 -18.11 -10.55
C GLN A 251 -20.08 -18.29 -9.03
N LEU A 252 -20.46 -17.30 -8.21
CA LEU A 252 -20.31 -17.43 -6.74
C LEU A 252 -21.51 -17.00 -5.86
N THR A 253 -22.73 -17.21 -6.34
CA THR A 253 -23.93 -17.19 -5.49
C THR A 253 -24.85 -18.37 -5.79
N SER A 254 -24.46 -19.57 -5.35
CA SER A 254 -25.24 -20.80 -5.52
C SER A 254 -25.95 -21.30 -4.25
N ASN A 255 -26.07 -20.51 -3.18
CA ASN A 255 -26.73 -20.96 -1.93
C ASN A 255 -27.95 -20.14 -1.46
N CYS A 256 -28.50 -19.24 -2.28
CA CYS A 256 -29.78 -18.59 -1.98
C CYS A 256 -30.85 -19.07 -2.96
N ILE A 257 -31.67 -20.02 -2.53
CA ILE A 257 -32.84 -20.51 -3.26
C ILE A 257 -33.92 -19.41 -3.19
N GLY A 258 -34.08 -18.60 -4.24
CA GLY A 258 -35.25 -17.72 -4.34
C GLY A 258 -35.21 -16.58 -5.36
N LEU A 259 -34.04 -16.09 -5.78
CA LEU A 259 -33.92 -14.96 -6.74
C LEU A 259 -32.84 -15.19 -7.82
N THR A 260 -32.40 -16.43 -8.00
CA THR A 260 -31.20 -16.82 -8.77
C THR A 260 -31.41 -16.88 -10.28
N TYR A 261 -32.63 -16.73 -10.79
CA TYR A 261 -32.91 -17.01 -12.21
C TYR A 261 -32.90 -15.80 -13.14
N LEU A 262 -32.61 -14.58 -12.67
CA LEU A 262 -32.60 -13.37 -13.52
C LEU A 262 -31.29 -12.57 -13.48
N SER A 263 -30.36 -12.91 -12.59
CA SER A 263 -29.03 -12.28 -12.50
C SER A 263 -27.91 -13.07 -13.17
N GLN A 264 -28.22 -14.24 -13.73
CA GLN A 264 -27.31 -15.30 -14.15
C GLN A 264 -27.18 -15.39 -15.69
N PHE A 265 -26.90 -14.27 -16.38
CA PHE A 265 -27.08 -14.27 -17.85
C PHE A 265 -26.09 -13.52 -18.75
N LEU A 266 -25.06 -12.81 -18.26
CA LEU A 266 -24.18 -12.09 -19.20
C LEU A 266 -22.99 -12.92 -19.70
N PHE A 267 -22.38 -13.78 -18.87
CA PHE A 267 -21.33 -14.69 -19.34
C PHE A 267 -21.31 -16.09 -18.71
N SER A 268 -22.32 -16.52 -17.94
CA SER A 268 -22.49 -17.97 -17.71
C SER A 268 -23.15 -18.63 -18.92
N THR A 269 -22.45 -18.59 -20.04
CA THR A 269 -22.69 -19.54 -21.12
C THR A 269 -21.83 -20.75 -20.85
N LYS A 270 -22.21 -21.56 -19.86
CA LYS A 270 -21.78 -22.96 -19.88
C LYS A 270 -22.27 -23.57 -21.20
N GLY A 271 -21.34 -23.89 -22.10
CA GLY A 271 -21.62 -24.55 -23.39
C GLY A 271 -21.14 -23.79 -24.63
N LEU A 272 -21.62 -24.26 -25.80
CA LEU A 272 -21.16 -23.93 -27.18
C LEU A 272 -21.14 -22.43 -27.58
N TYR A 273 -21.62 -21.51 -26.75
CA TYR A 273 -21.72 -20.08 -27.06
C TYR A 273 -20.82 -19.19 -26.17
N SER A 274 -19.76 -19.75 -25.60
CA SER A 274 -18.72 -19.06 -24.83
C SER A 274 -17.58 -18.60 -25.74
N THR A 275 -17.89 -17.80 -26.78
CA THR A 275 -16.86 -17.28 -27.70
C THR A 275 -16.35 -15.92 -27.25
N TRP A 276 -15.05 -15.65 -27.49
CA TRP A 276 -14.43 -14.35 -27.27
C TRP A 276 -15.14 -13.22 -28.04
N GLU A 277 -15.63 -13.52 -29.24
CA GLU A 277 -16.41 -12.58 -30.05
C GLU A 277 -17.72 -12.17 -29.35
N ARG A 278 -18.44 -13.14 -28.77
CA ARG A 278 -19.64 -12.84 -27.99
C ARG A 278 -19.33 -12.05 -26.73
N LEU A 279 -18.23 -12.36 -26.03
CA LEU A 279 -17.77 -11.56 -24.90
C LEU A 279 -17.51 -10.11 -25.31
N GLY A 280 -16.84 -9.90 -26.45
CA GLY A 280 -16.61 -8.57 -27.02
C GLY A 280 -17.91 -7.81 -27.29
N ASN A 281 -18.88 -8.47 -27.93
CA ASN A 281 -20.19 -7.88 -28.22
C ASN A 281 -20.96 -7.50 -26.94
N ILE A 282 -20.96 -8.37 -25.92
CA ILE A 282 -21.62 -8.10 -24.63
C ILE A 282 -20.92 -6.97 -23.88
N SER A 283 -19.59 -6.96 -23.89
CA SER A 283 -18.78 -5.91 -23.26
C SER A 283 -19.08 -4.54 -23.85
N ALA A 284 -19.27 -4.45 -25.18
CA ALA A 284 -19.61 -3.20 -25.85
C ALA A 284 -20.99 -2.64 -25.47
N ILE A 285 -21.93 -3.47 -25.00
CA ILE A 285 -23.30 -3.07 -24.62
C ILE A 285 -23.58 -3.19 -23.11
N ILE A 286 -22.55 -3.42 -22.29
CA ILE A 286 -22.71 -3.75 -20.87
C ILE A 286 -23.46 -2.66 -20.09
N GLU A 287 -23.24 -1.39 -20.43
CA GLU A 287 -23.91 -0.26 -19.81
C GLU A 287 -25.42 -0.28 -20.05
N PHE A 288 -25.84 -0.53 -21.30
CA PHE A 288 -27.25 -0.67 -21.66
C PHE A 288 -27.89 -1.86 -20.94
N LEU A 289 -27.19 -3.00 -20.87
CA LEU A 289 -27.67 -4.19 -20.17
C LEU A 289 -27.85 -3.94 -18.68
N GLN A 290 -26.92 -3.21 -18.03
CA GLN A 290 -27.07 -2.82 -16.63
C GLN A 290 -28.27 -1.89 -16.41
N ASN A 291 -28.49 -0.94 -17.32
CA ASN A 291 -29.62 -0.02 -17.23
C ASN A 291 -30.96 -0.74 -17.43
N ILE A 292 -31.05 -1.67 -18.39
CA ILE A 292 -32.23 -2.53 -18.57
C ILE A 292 -32.46 -3.38 -17.32
N LYS A 293 -31.41 -4.01 -16.76
CA LYS A 293 -31.52 -4.77 -15.50
C LYS A 293 -32.08 -3.93 -14.36
N LYS A 294 -31.61 -2.70 -14.20
CA LYS A 294 -32.12 -1.75 -13.19
C LYS A 294 -33.60 -1.44 -13.40
N GLN A 295 -34.00 -1.14 -14.64
CA GLN A 295 -35.40 -0.84 -14.99
C GLN A 295 -36.32 -2.05 -14.77
N MET A 296 -35.89 -3.24 -15.21
CA MET A 296 -36.63 -4.49 -14.98
C MET A 296 -36.76 -4.82 -13.50
N GLY A 297 -35.68 -4.69 -12.72
CA GLY A 297 -35.71 -4.89 -11.27
C GLY A 297 -36.74 -3.97 -10.59
N ALA A 298 -36.76 -2.69 -10.96
CA ALA A 298 -37.75 -1.74 -10.47
C ALA A 298 -39.18 -2.12 -10.89
N SER A 299 -39.39 -2.50 -12.16
CA SER A 299 -40.70 -2.87 -12.69
C SER A 299 -41.26 -4.15 -12.08
N LEU A 300 -40.41 -5.09 -11.67
CA LEU A 300 -40.80 -6.36 -11.05
C LEU A 300 -40.92 -6.27 -9.53
N GLY A 301 -40.75 -5.07 -8.95
CA GLY A 301 -40.78 -4.88 -7.50
C GLY A 301 -39.65 -5.64 -6.80
N ALA A 302 -38.54 -5.91 -7.48
CA ALA A 302 -37.38 -6.51 -6.85
C ALA A 302 -36.93 -5.59 -5.71
N PRO A 303 -36.66 -6.15 -4.51
CA PRO A 303 -36.28 -5.34 -3.37
C PRO A 303 -35.06 -4.51 -3.74
N TYR A 304 -35.20 -3.19 -3.60
CA TYR A 304 -34.15 -2.22 -3.87
C TYR A 304 -32.93 -2.57 -3.02
N THR A 305 -31.83 -2.97 -3.67
CA THR A 305 -30.51 -2.99 -3.03
C THR A 305 -29.96 -1.58 -3.08
N SER A 306 -29.67 -1.02 -1.91
CA SER A 306 -29.12 0.34 -1.79
C SER A 306 -27.92 0.51 -2.73
N ARG A 307 -27.96 1.56 -3.56
CA ARG A 307 -26.79 2.02 -4.34
C ARG A 307 -25.78 2.79 -3.49
N SER A 308 -26.21 3.18 -2.31
CA SER A 308 -25.42 3.95 -1.35
C SER A 308 -24.92 2.98 -0.31
N HIS A 309 -23.63 2.63 -0.37
CA HIS A 309 -22.98 2.04 0.77
C HIS A 309 -22.84 3.14 1.83
N GLU A 310 -23.51 2.99 2.96
CA GLU A 310 -23.17 3.79 4.13
C GLU A 310 -21.76 3.39 4.53
N THR A 311 -20.85 4.37 4.61
CA THR A 311 -19.48 4.09 5.04
C THR A 311 -19.55 3.60 6.48
N PRO A 312 -19.08 2.38 6.79
CA PRO A 312 -19.18 1.86 8.14
C PRO A 312 -18.44 2.78 9.11
N ASN A 313 -19.05 3.06 10.26
CA ASN A 313 -18.40 3.83 11.30
C ASN A 313 -17.23 3.02 11.87
N THR A 314 -16.01 3.53 11.67
CA THR A 314 -14.76 2.88 12.09
C THR A 314 -14.11 3.53 13.32
N LEU A 315 -14.80 4.47 13.97
CA LEU A 315 -14.24 5.23 15.09
C LEU A 315 -13.84 4.34 16.27
N ASP A 316 -14.60 3.29 16.58
CA ASP A 316 -14.26 2.35 17.65
C ASP A 316 -12.91 1.67 17.40
N ALA A 317 -12.68 1.20 16.17
CA ALA A 317 -11.41 0.59 15.76
C ALA A 317 -10.24 1.58 15.89
N VAL A 318 -10.44 2.83 15.47
CA VAL A 318 -9.43 3.90 15.61
C VAL A 318 -9.11 4.14 17.09
N TRP A 319 -10.13 4.29 17.94
CA TRP A 319 -9.94 4.50 19.38
C TRP A 319 -9.31 3.31 20.10
N LYS A 320 -9.60 2.07 19.71
CA LYS A 320 -8.91 0.87 20.21
C LYS A 320 -7.40 0.98 19.98
N VAL A 321 -6.99 1.39 18.77
CA VAL A 321 -5.56 1.61 18.45
C VAL A 321 -5.00 2.80 19.25
N THR A 322 -5.69 3.96 19.25
CA THR A 322 -5.26 5.16 19.99
C THR A 322 -4.98 4.86 21.46
N ASN A 323 -5.95 4.23 22.14
CA ASN A 323 -5.83 3.89 23.56
C ASN A 323 -4.69 2.90 23.76
N LYS A 324 -4.55 1.89 22.89
CA LYS A 324 -3.46 0.91 23.04
C LYS A 324 -2.08 1.51 22.85
N VAL A 325 -1.91 2.40 21.87
CA VAL A 325 -0.67 3.17 21.63
C VAL A 325 -0.36 4.06 22.84
N LYS A 326 -1.38 4.71 23.42
CA LYS A 326 -1.27 5.55 24.62
C LYS A 326 -0.87 4.76 25.86
N ASP A 327 -1.57 3.69 26.16
CA ASP A 327 -1.36 2.83 27.34
C ASP A 327 0.05 2.26 27.37
N LEU A 328 0.53 1.85 26.19
CA LEU A 328 1.87 1.31 26.02
C LEU A 328 2.93 2.39 25.80
N GLN A 329 2.54 3.66 25.67
CA GLN A 329 3.43 4.78 25.37
C GLN A 329 4.33 4.50 24.14
N LEU A 330 3.76 3.99 23.05
CA LEU A 330 4.55 3.64 21.85
C LEU A 330 5.03 4.85 21.06
N ASN A 331 4.41 6.02 21.25
CA ASN A 331 4.83 7.29 20.64
C ASN A 331 5.93 8.01 21.47
N LYS A 332 6.41 7.41 22.56
CA LYS A 332 7.49 7.97 23.39
C LYS A 332 8.58 6.92 23.56
N PHE A 333 9.83 7.35 23.42
CA PHE A 333 10.99 6.51 23.66
C PHE A 333 11.00 5.98 25.11
N LYS A 334 11.19 4.67 25.27
CA LYS A 334 11.31 3.99 26.55
C LYS A 334 12.39 2.90 26.47
N LEU A 335 13.50 3.10 27.18
CA LEU A 335 14.65 2.19 27.17
C LEU A 335 14.28 0.77 27.67
N ASP A 336 13.59 0.68 28.81
CA ASP A 336 13.22 -0.59 29.44
C ASP A 336 11.81 -1.05 29.03
N ARG A 337 11.54 -1.09 27.73
CA ARG A 337 10.25 -1.56 27.21
C ARG A 337 10.15 -3.08 27.31
N GLU A 338 9.06 -3.56 27.89
CA GLU A 338 8.75 -4.99 27.94
C GLU A 338 8.65 -5.58 26.52
N GLY A 339 9.26 -6.75 26.31
CA GLY A 339 9.27 -7.42 25.00
C GLY A 339 10.25 -6.84 23.97
N ASN A 340 10.99 -5.78 24.31
CA ASN A 340 11.96 -5.14 23.40
C ASN A 340 13.13 -6.07 23.01
N ASN A 341 13.53 -6.97 23.91
CA ASN A 341 14.56 -7.98 23.63
C ASN A 341 14.12 -8.98 22.54
N SER A 342 12.83 -9.31 22.47
CA SER A 342 12.24 -10.19 21.44
C SER A 342 11.86 -9.45 20.15
N ALA A 343 11.81 -8.12 20.16
CA ALA A 343 11.53 -7.32 18.97
C ALA A 343 12.73 -7.31 18.01
N LYS A 344 12.42 -7.27 16.71
CA LYS A 344 13.39 -7.07 15.63
C LYS A 344 13.17 -5.67 15.06
N LEU A 345 14.26 -4.99 14.71
CA LEU A 345 14.17 -3.72 14.01
C LEU A 345 13.64 -3.95 12.59
N THR A 346 12.66 -3.16 12.20
CA THR A 346 12.17 -3.09 10.82
C THR A 346 13.18 -2.31 9.98
N ALA A 347 13.38 -2.73 8.74
CA ALA A 347 14.22 -1.99 7.81
C ALA A 347 13.50 -0.71 7.33
N ASN A 348 14.20 0.41 7.28
CA ASN A 348 13.73 1.60 6.57
C ASN A 348 13.74 1.32 5.07
N VAL A 349 12.58 0.96 4.51
CA VAL A 349 12.47 0.55 3.10
C VAL A 349 12.80 1.67 2.13
N LEU A 350 12.51 2.93 2.48
CA LEU A 350 12.84 4.07 1.64
C LEU A 350 14.36 4.25 1.55
N ALA A 351 15.06 4.28 2.68
CA ALA A 351 16.52 4.45 2.72
C ALA A 351 17.25 3.25 2.11
N LEU A 352 16.81 2.02 2.42
CA LEU A 352 17.37 0.80 1.82
C LEU A 352 17.16 0.77 0.31
N GLY A 353 15.98 1.18 -0.14
CA GLY A 353 15.63 1.34 -1.55
C GLY A 353 16.52 2.33 -2.27
N GLU A 354 16.70 3.52 -1.69
CA GLU A 354 17.59 4.56 -2.19
C GLU A 354 19.03 4.04 -2.35
N GLN A 355 19.55 3.37 -1.33
CA GLN A 355 20.88 2.77 -1.36
C GLN A 355 21.01 1.74 -2.49
N ARG A 356 20.01 0.85 -2.63
CA ARG A 356 19.97 -0.18 -3.68
C ARG A 356 19.88 0.43 -5.08
N LEU A 357 19.07 1.48 -5.25
CA LEU A 357 18.94 2.23 -6.50
C LEU A 357 20.28 2.83 -6.94
N LYS A 358 20.94 3.55 -6.03
CA LYS A 358 22.23 4.20 -6.27
C LYS A 358 23.35 3.20 -6.54
N SER A 359 23.34 2.06 -5.85
CA SER A 359 24.43 1.07 -5.93
C SER A 359 24.40 0.21 -7.20
N SER A 360 23.22 -0.20 -7.68
CA SER A 360 23.14 -1.18 -8.77
C SER A 360 21.91 -1.06 -9.67
N THR A 361 20.72 -0.80 -9.13
CA THR A 361 19.49 -0.86 -9.93
C THR A 361 19.50 0.14 -11.08
N LEU A 362 19.93 1.39 -10.87
CA LEU A 362 19.99 2.39 -11.96
C LEU A 362 20.99 2.00 -13.06
N ALA A 363 22.14 1.45 -12.69
CA ALA A 363 23.12 0.98 -13.67
C ALA A 363 22.57 -0.19 -14.49
N ASN A 364 21.84 -1.11 -13.85
CA ASN A 364 21.19 -2.23 -14.53
C ASN A 364 20.03 -1.76 -15.42
N PHE A 365 19.20 -0.83 -14.94
CA PHE A 365 18.13 -0.19 -15.69
C PHE A 365 18.66 0.45 -16.97
N ASN A 366 19.71 1.27 -16.87
CA ASN A 366 20.32 1.93 -18.03
C ASN A 366 20.84 0.91 -19.06
N LYS A 367 21.44 -0.20 -18.60
CA LYS A 367 21.86 -1.30 -19.49
C LYS A 367 20.66 -1.98 -20.18
N LYS A 368 19.56 -2.20 -19.46
CA LYS A 368 18.32 -2.77 -20.01
C LYS A 368 17.69 -1.85 -21.05
N VAL A 369 17.62 -0.55 -20.76
CA VAL A 369 17.14 0.47 -21.70
C VAL A 369 17.99 0.49 -22.97
N GLN A 370 19.32 0.47 -22.85
CA GLN A 370 20.21 0.40 -24.01
C GLN A 370 19.96 -0.87 -24.84
N ARG A 371 19.86 -2.03 -24.19
CA ARG A 371 19.55 -3.30 -24.86
C ARG A 371 18.23 -3.26 -25.62
N LEU A 372 17.21 -2.60 -25.08
CA LEU A 372 15.92 -2.41 -25.75
C LEU A 372 16.06 -1.55 -27.02
N TYR A 373 16.87 -0.50 -26.98
CA TYR A 373 17.18 0.30 -28.17
C TYR A 373 17.91 -0.52 -29.24
N ASP A 374 18.80 -1.40 -28.82
CA ASP A 374 19.56 -2.31 -29.68
C ASP A 374 18.72 -3.50 -30.19
N GLY A 375 17.45 -3.63 -29.77
CA GLY A 375 16.51 -4.65 -30.24
C GLY A 375 16.60 -6.00 -29.54
N TYR A 376 17.28 -6.07 -28.39
CA TYR A 376 17.37 -7.30 -27.60
C TYR A 376 16.19 -7.46 -26.64
N ALA A 377 15.77 -8.71 -26.43
CA ALA A 377 14.80 -9.05 -25.39
C ALA A 377 15.38 -8.77 -23.99
N VAL A 378 14.53 -8.24 -23.11
CA VAL A 378 14.87 -8.00 -21.70
C VAL A 378 14.26 -9.09 -20.84
N VAL A 379 15.06 -9.61 -19.91
CA VAL A 379 14.62 -10.59 -18.91
C VAL A 379 13.84 -9.87 -17.81
N ALA A 380 12.70 -10.45 -17.40
CA ALA A 380 11.90 -9.98 -16.27
C ALA A 380 12.72 -9.92 -14.97
N GLU A 381 12.33 -9.04 -14.04
CA GLU A 381 12.96 -9.07 -12.71
C GLU A 381 12.39 -10.22 -11.88
N VAL A 382 13.20 -10.68 -10.95
CA VAL A 382 12.78 -11.63 -9.92
C VAL A 382 12.57 -10.86 -8.64
N ASP A 383 11.37 -10.97 -8.07
CA ASP A 383 11.04 -10.36 -6.78
C ASP A 383 11.68 -11.14 -5.63
N GLU A 384 12.09 -10.40 -4.58
CA GLU A 384 12.57 -10.96 -3.31
C GLU A 384 11.40 -11.29 -2.37
N ILE A 385 10.20 -10.77 -2.67
CA ILE A 385 8.97 -11.02 -1.92
C ILE A 385 8.11 -12.09 -2.63
N PRO A 386 7.33 -12.88 -1.89
CA PRO A 386 6.34 -13.76 -2.49
C PRO A 386 5.35 -12.96 -3.33
N GLU A 387 4.99 -13.53 -4.49
CA GLU A 387 3.88 -13.02 -5.29
C GLU A 387 2.65 -12.88 -4.42
N MET A 388 1.95 -11.76 -4.57
CA MET A 388 0.64 -11.65 -4.02
C MET A 388 -0.26 -12.59 -4.81
N GLY A 389 -0.58 -13.73 -4.20
CA GLY A 389 -1.68 -14.57 -4.63
C GLY A 389 -2.93 -13.71 -4.62
N ILE A 390 -3.28 -13.21 -5.80
CA ILE A 390 -4.59 -12.67 -6.04
C ILE A 390 -5.52 -13.88 -5.86
N SER A 391 -6.19 -14.01 -4.71
CA SER A 391 -7.36 -14.89 -4.62
C SER A 391 -8.51 -14.22 -5.36
N VAL A 392 -8.35 -14.06 -6.66
CA VAL A 392 -9.47 -14.30 -7.56
C VAL A 392 -9.52 -15.82 -7.57
N ASP A 393 -10.62 -16.43 -7.13
CA ASP A 393 -10.82 -17.87 -7.28
C ASP A 393 -10.63 -18.23 -8.77
N LEU A 394 -9.40 -18.59 -9.13
CA LEU A 394 -8.96 -18.99 -10.46
C LEU A 394 -8.74 -20.50 -10.54
N ASP A 395 -9.00 -21.23 -9.45
CA ASP A 395 -8.87 -22.68 -9.38
C ASP A 395 -10.06 -23.36 -10.08
N GLY A 396 -10.02 -23.28 -11.41
CA GLY A 396 -10.74 -24.12 -12.35
C GLY A 396 -9.81 -24.88 -13.29
N GLU A 397 -8.50 -24.90 -13.05
CA GLU A 397 -7.58 -25.74 -13.82
C GLU A 397 -7.70 -27.20 -13.38
N ARG A 398 -8.58 -27.92 -14.10
CA ARG A 398 -8.48 -29.37 -14.22
C ARG A 398 -7.14 -29.68 -14.89
N GLN A 399 -6.22 -30.28 -14.15
CA GLN A 399 -5.15 -31.09 -14.73
C GLN A 399 -5.80 -32.25 -15.49
N GLU A 400 -6.01 -32.08 -16.79
CA GLU A 400 -6.21 -33.20 -17.70
C GLU A 400 -4.91 -33.34 -18.50
N GLY A 401 -4.13 -34.35 -18.12
CA GLY A 401 -2.99 -34.82 -18.88
C GLY A 401 -3.47 -35.36 -20.23
N TRP A 402 -2.82 -34.94 -21.29
CA TRP A 402 -3.00 -35.50 -22.62
C TRP A 402 -1.86 -36.48 -22.86
N ASP A 403 -2.15 -37.77 -22.65
CA ASP A 403 -1.37 -38.84 -23.26
C ASP A 403 -1.75 -38.89 -24.74
N PHE A 404 -0.75 -38.71 -25.60
CA PHE A 404 -0.86 -38.94 -27.03
C PHE A 404 -0.55 -40.41 -27.31
N ASP A 405 -1.52 -41.11 -27.92
CA ASP A 405 -1.29 -42.19 -28.88
C ASP A 405 -2.09 -41.89 -30.16
#